data_AF-A0A1V1NVD0-F1
#
_entry.id   AF-A0A1V1NVD0-F1
#
_cell.length_a   1.000
_cell.length_b   1.000
_cell.length_c   1.000
_cell.angle_alpha   90.00
_cell.angle_beta   90.00
_cell.angle_gamma   90.00
#
_symmetry.space_group_name_H-M   'P 1'
#
loop_
_entity.id
_entity.type
_entity.pdbx_description
1 polymer ?
#
loop_
_entity_poly.entity_id
_entity_poly.type
_entity_poly.pdbx_seq_one_letter_code
_entity_poly.pdbx_strand_id
1 'polypeptide(L)'
;MIACLDVDLDKIRKVLNRLAFEAHKNQPDLKGTADISEKDLVHGLLEITKQNINPRQMIDFLQNRAGILIERGVGVQTFPHRTFQEYLAACYLTDTDYPDTVAQLAKTDLNRWREVLLLAAAKAGTGTDLPVWALAVELCLPDASSHVDQVSLTGAYLAAQALLESANLETIKPRNQQTLNGIKDSLINIMQGSAMPAIERAKAGDYLARLGDPRKSVTHIEHMEFCFVPTGPFFNGQ
;
A
#
# COMPACT_ATOMS: atom_id res chain seq x y z
N MET A 1 -19.78 -14.24 28.07
CA MET A 1 -18.63 -13.38 28.41
C MET A 1 -18.27 -12.37 27.31
N ILE A 2 -18.52 -12.63 26.01
CA ILE A 2 -18.55 -11.56 24.99
C ILE A 2 -19.66 -10.53 25.28
N ALA A 3 -20.71 -10.95 25.99
CA ALA A 3 -21.76 -10.10 26.55
C ALA A 3 -21.31 -9.12 27.67
N CYS A 4 -20.04 -9.12 28.12
CA CYS A 4 -19.61 -8.29 29.25
C CYS A 4 -19.10 -6.90 28.88
N LEU A 5 -18.85 -6.63 27.59
CA LEU A 5 -18.27 -5.35 27.20
C LEU A 5 -19.31 -4.32 26.74
N ASP A 6 -20.52 -4.68 26.27
CA ASP A 6 -21.50 -3.72 25.71
C ASP A 6 -20.87 -2.63 24.79
N VAL A 7 -19.73 -2.95 24.18
CA VAL A 7 -19.03 -2.07 23.23
C VAL A 7 -19.25 -2.64 21.86
N ASP A 8 -19.65 -1.73 20.97
CA ASP A 8 -19.66 -1.95 19.54
C ASP A 8 -18.25 -2.29 19.03
N LEU A 9 -18.05 -3.54 18.60
CA LEU A 9 -16.77 -4.04 18.08
C LEU A 9 -16.25 -3.21 16.90
N ASP A 10 -17.14 -2.61 16.11
CA ASP A 10 -16.73 -1.75 15.00
C ASP A 10 -16.08 -0.46 15.50
N LYS A 11 -16.50 0.07 16.65
CA LYS A 11 -15.86 1.24 17.25
C LYS A 11 -14.47 0.90 17.78
N ILE A 12 -14.31 -0.25 18.42
CA ILE A 12 -12.99 -0.73 18.88
C ILE A 12 -12.07 -0.90 17.66
N ARG A 13 -12.57 -1.53 16.59
CA ARG A 13 -11.82 -1.69 15.35
C ARG A 13 -11.40 -0.34 14.77
N LYS A 14 -12.27 0.67 14.76
CA LYS A 14 -11.92 2.03 14.28
C LYS A 14 -10.79 2.67 15.11
N VAL A 15 -10.81 2.49 16.43
CA VAL A 15 -9.71 2.95 17.30
C VAL A 15 -8.41 2.23 16.96
N LEU A 16 -8.45 0.90 16.82
CA LEU A 16 -7.26 0.11 16.48
C LEU A 16 -6.70 0.46 15.09
N ASN A 17 -7.57 0.67 14.09
CA ASN A 17 -7.19 1.12 12.75
C ASN A 17 -6.42 2.45 12.83
N ARG A 18 -6.96 3.44 13.57
CA ARG A 18 -6.31 4.74 13.75
C ARG A 18 -4.96 4.61 14.44
N LEU A 19 -4.88 3.86 15.54
CA LEU A 19 -3.61 3.64 16.26
C LEU A 19 -2.58 2.93 15.39
N ALA A 20 -3.00 1.95 14.57
CA ALA A 20 -2.10 1.27 13.63
C ALA A 20 -1.55 2.23 12.58
N PHE A 21 -2.38 3.11 12.03
CA PHE A 21 -1.94 4.13 11.09
C PHE A 21 -0.96 5.12 11.72
N GLU A 22 -1.29 5.66 12.90
CA GLU A 22 -0.44 6.62 13.62
C GLU A 22 0.92 6.00 14.00
N ALA A 23 0.90 4.78 14.53
CA ALA A 23 2.11 4.05 14.89
C ALA A 23 2.97 3.74 13.66
N HIS A 24 2.36 3.28 12.56
CA HIS A 24 3.07 3.01 11.28
C HIS A 24 3.69 4.27 10.67
N LYS A 25 2.97 5.40 10.73
CA LYS A 25 3.45 6.70 10.24
C LYS A 25 4.66 7.20 11.03
N ASN A 26 4.63 7.05 12.35
CA ASN A 26 5.63 7.63 13.24
C ASN A 26 6.81 6.69 13.55
N GLN A 27 6.76 5.42 13.12
CA GLN A 27 7.82 4.45 13.37
C GLN A 27 9.14 4.89 12.68
N PRO A 28 10.26 5.08 13.40
CA PRO A 28 11.49 5.60 12.79
C PRO A 28 12.07 4.68 11.71
N ASP A 29 12.13 3.38 12.00
CA ASP A 29 12.53 2.34 11.06
C ASP A 29 11.39 1.35 10.80
N LEU A 30 11.52 0.56 9.73
CA LEU A 30 10.51 -0.43 9.34
C LEU A 30 10.82 -1.83 9.91
N LYS A 31 11.59 -1.93 10.99
CA LYS A 31 11.93 -3.21 11.61
C LYS A 31 10.93 -3.56 12.70
N GLY A 32 10.34 -4.75 12.60
CA GLY A 32 9.34 -5.22 13.55
C GLY A 32 8.04 -4.41 13.50
N THR A 33 7.29 -4.44 14.59
CA THR A 33 6.01 -3.71 14.74
C THR A 33 6.20 -2.42 15.53
N ALA A 34 5.37 -1.42 15.23
CA ALA A 34 5.43 -0.13 15.88
C ALA A 34 4.91 -0.19 17.33
N ASP A 35 5.45 0.70 18.16
CA ASP A 35 5.01 0.86 19.54
C ASP A 35 3.72 1.68 19.60
N ILE A 36 2.82 1.26 20.47
CA ILE A 36 1.58 1.94 20.80
C ILE A 36 1.64 2.23 22.29
N SER A 37 1.64 3.53 22.64
CA SER A 37 1.56 3.96 24.02
C SER A 37 0.26 3.47 24.65
N GLU A 38 0.33 2.86 25.82
CA GLU A 38 -0.87 2.47 26.58
C GLU A 38 -1.76 3.68 26.86
N LYS A 39 -1.16 4.87 27.06
CA LYS A 39 -1.91 6.11 27.23
C LYS A 39 -2.80 6.42 26.03
N ASP A 40 -2.28 6.28 24.81
CA ASP A 40 -3.01 6.59 23.58
C ASP A 40 -4.09 5.53 23.30
N LEU A 41 -3.79 4.26 23.62
CA LEU A 41 -4.76 3.17 23.57
C LEU A 41 -5.91 3.40 24.55
N VAL A 42 -5.62 3.65 25.83
CA VAL A 42 -6.62 3.93 26.86
C VAL A 42 -7.46 5.14 26.46
N HIS A 43 -6.83 6.21 25.99
CA HIS A 43 -7.53 7.40 25.54
C HIS A 43 -8.52 7.09 24.41
N GLY A 44 -8.06 6.43 23.34
CA GLY A 44 -8.93 6.08 22.21
C GLY A 44 -10.08 5.14 22.60
N LEU A 45 -9.85 4.19 23.50
CA LEU A 45 -10.90 3.30 23.99
C LEU A 45 -11.93 4.04 24.86
N LEU A 46 -11.49 4.97 25.71
CA LEU A 46 -12.39 5.78 26.54
C LEU A 46 -13.34 6.64 25.69
N GLU A 47 -12.87 7.19 24.57
CA GLU A 47 -13.69 8.01 23.66
C GLU A 47 -14.89 7.27 23.08
N ILE A 48 -14.79 5.94 22.90
CA ILE A 48 -15.83 5.13 22.26
C ILE A 48 -16.75 4.41 23.27
N THR A 49 -16.38 4.37 24.55
CA THR A 49 -17.16 3.72 25.61
C THR A 49 -18.17 4.68 26.24
N LYS A 50 -19.45 4.28 26.31
CA LYS A 50 -20.49 5.02 27.03
C LYS A 50 -20.64 4.44 28.45
N GLN A 51 -19.84 4.94 29.38
CA GLN A 51 -19.84 4.66 30.84
C GLN A 51 -19.62 3.19 31.29
N ASN A 52 -18.88 3.06 32.40
CA ASN A 52 -18.65 1.85 33.22
C ASN A 52 -17.74 0.72 32.73
N ILE A 53 -17.02 0.88 31.62
CA ILE A 53 -16.05 -0.12 31.20
C ILE A 53 -14.66 0.32 31.61
N ASN A 54 -13.99 -0.52 32.39
CA ASN A 54 -12.62 -0.25 32.83
C ASN A 54 -11.66 -0.47 31.64
N PRO A 55 -10.89 0.56 31.20
CA PRO A 55 -9.94 0.41 30.10
C PRO A 55 -8.93 -0.73 30.31
N ARG A 56 -8.57 -1.03 31.56
CA ARG A 56 -7.69 -2.16 31.89
C ARG A 56 -8.31 -3.51 31.53
N GLN A 57 -9.62 -3.67 31.71
CA GLN A 57 -10.32 -4.90 31.31
C GLN A 57 -10.40 -5.03 29.79
N MET A 58 -10.52 -3.91 29.06
CA MET A 58 -10.47 -3.92 27.60
C MET A 58 -9.08 -4.26 27.08
N ILE A 59 -8.03 -3.70 27.68
CA ILE A 59 -6.65 -4.02 27.33
C ILE A 59 -6.36 -5.49 27.60
N ASP A 60 -6.73 -5.99 28.78
CA ASP A 60 -6.61 -7.42 29.12
C ASP A 60 -7.35 -8.31 28.11
N PHE A 61 -8.54 -7.91 27.68
CA PHE A 61 -9.27 -8.62 26.62
C PHE A 61 -8.52 -8.58 25.27
N LEU A 62 -8.07 -7.41 24.83
CA LEU A 62 -7.35 -7.24 23.56
C LEU A 62 -6.03 -8.04 23.54
N GLN A 63 -5.37 -8.17 24.69
CA GLN A 63 -4.14 -8.94 24.86
C GLN A 63 -4.41 -10.44 25.02
N ASN A 64 -5.08 -10.84 26.09
CA ASN A 64 -5.11 -12.21 26.56
C ASN A 64 -6.25 -13.05 25.97
N ARG A 65 -7.28 -12.41 25.41
CA ARG A 65 -8.43 -13.10 24.82
C ARG A 65 -8.42 -13.02 23.29
N ALA A 66 -8.24 -11.81 22.76
CA ALA A 66 -8.30 -11.58 21.33
C ALA A 66 -6.94 -11.75 20.64
N GLY A 67 -5.83 -11.64 21.38
CA GLY A 67 -4.47 -11.73 20.82
C GLY A 67 -4.15 -10.62 19.81
N ILE A 68 -4.87 -9.49 19.88
CA ILE A 68 -4.73 -8.36 18.96
C ILE A 68 -3.53 -7.50 19.31
N LEU A 69 -3.19 -7.43 20.61
CA LEU A 69 -2.07 -6.67 21.13
C LEU A 69 -1.18 -7.56 21.98
N ILE A 70 0.11 -7.26 22.01
CA ILE A 70 1.09 -7.88 22.91
C ILE A 70 1.81 -6.77 23.70
N GLU A 71 2.09 -7.06 24.97
CA GLU A 71 2.89 -6.18 25.81
C GLU A 71 4.36 -6.31 25.39
N ARG A 72 4.99 -5.18 25.03
CA ARG A 72 6.43 -5.12 24.70
C ARG A 72 7.26 -4.61 25.88
N GLY A 73 6.65 -3.80 26.73
CA GLY A 73 7.26 -3.25 27.93
C GLY A 73 6.25 -2.44 28.72
N VAL A 74 6.69 -1.89 29.85
CA VAL A 74 5.81 -1.16 30.78
C VAL A 74 5.12 0.00 30.06
N GLY A 75 3.80 -0.08 29.93
CA GLY A 75 2.98 0.93 29.27
C GLY A 75 3.12 1.00 27.74
N VAL A 76 3.70 -0.05 27.11
CA VAL A 76 3.91 -0.12 25.66
C VAL A 76 3.32 -1.41 25.10
N GLN A 77 2.39 -1.22 24.17
CA GLN A 77 1.70 -2.28 23.44
C GLN A 77 2.19 -2.32 22.00
N THR A 78 2.06 -3.45 21.32
CA THR A 78 2.32 -3.54 19.88
C THR A 78 1.42 -4.58 19.23
N PHE A 79 1.27 -4.52 17.91
CA PHE A 79 0.62 -5.58 17.16
C PHE A 79 1.55 -6.81 17.07
N PRO A 80 0.99 -8.04 17.00
CA PRO A 80 1.78 -9.27 16.87
C PRO A 80 2.63 -9.32 15.60
N HIS A 81 2.13 -8.74 14.49
CA HIS A 81 2.78 -8.78 13.19
C HIS A 81 2.64 -7.47 12.43
N ARG A 82 3.67 -7.14 11.65
CA ARG A 82 3.72 -5.91 10.86
C ARG A 82 2.66 -5.87 9.77
N THR A 83 2.43 -6.98 9.07
CA THR A 83 1.36 -7.08 8.06
C THR A 83 -0.02 -6.82 8.65
N PHE A 84 -0.24 -7.21 9.92
CA PHE A 84 -1.51 -6.92 10.60
C PHE A 84 -1.65 -5.44 10.93
N GLN A 85 -0.58 -4.78 11.41
CA GLN A 85 -0.53 -3.33 11.57
C GLN A 85 -0.78 -2.60 10.23
N GLU A 86 -0.13 -3.02 9.16
CA GLU A 86 -0.28 -2.44 7.82
C GLU A 86 -1.72 -2.61 7.30
N TYR A 87 -2.35 -3.76 7.54
CA TYR A 87 -3.76 -3.99 7.20
C TYR A 87 -4.72 -3.07 7.98
N LEU A 88 -4.49 -2.87 9.28
CA LEU A 88 -5.32 -1.96 10.09
C LEU A 88 -5.10 -0.49 9.68
N ALA A 89 -3.87 -0.11 9.34
CA ALA A 89 -3.56 1.21 8.77
C ALA A 89 -4.23 1.42 7.40
N ALA A 90 -4.21 0.41 6.54
CA ALA A 90 -4.94 0.43 5.27
C ALA A 90 -6.44 0.57 5.51
N CYS A 91 -6.98 -0.15 6.50
CA CYS A 91 -8.38 -0.03 6.88
C CYS A 91 -8.75 1.39 7.30
N TYR A 92 -7.92 2.05 8.12
CA TYR A 92 -8.10 3.44 8.53
C TYR A 92 -8.19 4.36 7.32
N LEU A 93 -7.20 4.30 6.43
CA LEU A 93 -7.11 5.19 5.27
C LEU A 93 -8.27 5.01 4.30
N THR A 94 -8.70 3.76 4.03
CA THR A 94 -9.88 3.49 3.20
C THR A 94 -11.16 4.08 3.78
N ASP A 95 -11.28 4.16 5.11
CA ASP A 95 -12.50 4.65 5.77
C ASP A 95 -12.52 6.17 5.94
N THR A 96 -11.37 6.86 5.83
CA THR A 96 -11.27 8.29 6.12
C THR A 96 -11.01 9.18 4.90
N ASP A 97 -10.03 8.83 4.05
CA ASP A 97 -9.53 9.74 3.02
C ASP A 97 -8.84 8.99 1.87
N TYR A 98 -9.62 8.16 1.19
CA TYR A 98 -9.18 7.38 0.03
C TYR A 98 -9.73 8.01 -1.27
N PRO A 99 -8.92 8.09 -2.34
CA PRO A 99 -7.55 7.57 -2.50
C PRO A 99 -6.42 8.53 -2.10
N ASP A 100 -6.74 9.79 -1.81
CA ASP A 100 -5.83 10.94 -1.75
C ASP A 100 -4.66 10.74 -0.76
N THR A 101 -4.96 10.53 0.53
CA THR A 101 -3.90 10.34 1.54
C THR A 101 -3.07 9.09 1.27
N VAL A 102 -3.66 8.00 0.76
CA VAL A 102 -2.93 6.76 0.43
C VAL A 102 -1.88 7.04 -0.64
N ALA A 103 -2.28 7.72 -1.73
CA ALA A 103 -1.38 8.07 -2.81
C ALA A 103 -0.29 9.04 -2.35
N GLN A 104 -0.63 10.07 -1.58
CA GLN A 104 0.33 11.04 -1.06
C GLN A 104 1.41 10.35 -0.21
N LEU A 105 1.01 9.49 0.72
CA LEU A 105 1.94 8.80 1.62
C LEU A 105 2.87 7.86 0.84
N ALA A 106 2.33 7.10 -0.12
CA ALA A 106 3.12 6.17 -0.92
C ALA A 106 4.12 6.84 -1.87
N LYS A 107 3.79 8.03 -2.39
CA LYS A 107 4.74 8.86 -3.15
C LYS A 107 5.85 9.43 -2.25
N THR A 108 5.56 9.69 -0.97
CA THR A 108 6.54 10.24 -0.02
C THR A 108 7.57 9.22 0.45
N ASP A 109 7.14 8.01 0.79
CA ASP A 109 8.01 6.92 1.24
C ASP A 109 7.45 5.58 0.72
N LEU A 110 7.89 5.20 -0.48
CA LEU A 110 7.46 3.98 -1.14
C LEU A 110 7.69 2.74 -0.25
N ASN A 111 8.84 2.65 0.41
CA ASN A 111 9.19 1.45 1.19
C ASN A 111 8.30 1.25 2.40
N ARG A 112 7.85 2.35 3.03
CA ARG A 112 6.95 2.32 4.18
C ARG A 112 5.51 2.04 3.81
N TRP A 113 5.03 2.65 2.74
CA TRP A 113 3.60 2.73 2.46
C TRP A 113 3.14 1.80 1.35
N ARG A 114 4.05 1.14 0.62
CA ARG A 114 3.71 0.21 -0.47
C ARG A 114 2.71 -0.86 -0.02
N GLU A 115 2.97 -1.57 1.07
CA GLU A 115 2.07 -2.64 1.52
C GLU A 115 0.70 -2.09 1.97
N VAL A 116 0.71 -0.98 2.72
CA VAL A 116 -0.52 -0.29 3.14
C VAL A 116 -1.36 0.14 1.92
N LEU A 117 -0.71 0.64 0.86
CA LEU A 117 -1.36 1.05 -0.38
C LEU A 117 -2.01 -0.15 -1.10
N LEU A 118 -1.31 -1.28 -1.21
CA LEU A 118 -1.83 -2.47 -1.88
C LEU A 118 -3.00 -3.07 -1.09
N LEU A 119 -2.89 -3.14 0.23
CA LEU A 119 -3.98 -3.58 1.11
C LEU A 119 -5.18 -2.63 1.05
N ALA A 120 -4.95 -1.32 0.97
CA ALA A 120 -6.02 -0.32 0.83
C ALA A 120 -6.72 -0.44 -0.53
N ALA A 121 -5.96 -0.65 -1.61
CA ALA A 121 -6.50 -0.88 -2.95
C ALA A 121 -7.36 -2.15 -2.99
N ALA A 122 -6.88 -3.26 -2.41
CA ALA A 122 -7.62 -4.52 -2.35
C ALA A 122 -8.90 -4.37 -1.51
N LYS A 123 -8.82 -3.71 -0.34
CA LYS A 123 -10.00 -3.44 0.51
C LYS A 123 -11.02 -2.59 -0.25
N ALA A 124 -10.60 -1.45 -0.80
CA ALA A 124 -11.49 -0.52 -1.51
C ALA A 124 -12.08 -1.13 -2.78
N GLY A 125 -11.32 -1.98 -3.48
CA GLY A 125 -11.72 -2.67 -4.70
C GLY A 125 -12.67 -3.85 -4.49
N THR A 126 -13.07 -4.15 -3.24
CA THR A 126 -13.96 -5.28 -2.96
C THR A 126 -15.32 -5.06 -3.63
N GLY A 127 -15.64 -5.88 -4.63
CA GLY A 127 -16.90 -5.83 -5.38
C GLY A 127 -16.95 -4.82 -6.55
N THR A 128 -15.92 -3.99 -6.75
CA THR A 128 -15.83 -3.06 -7.89
C THR A 128 -14.39 -2.57 -8.12
N ASP A 129 -13.98 -2.40 -9.37
CA ASP A 129 -12.64 -1.92 -9.74
C ASP A 129 -12.49 -0.39 -9.70
N LEU A 130 -13.60 0.35 -9.57
CA LEU A 130 -13.59 1.83 -9.64
C LEU A 130 -12.64 2.48 -8.63
N PRO A 131 -12.61 2.07 -7.34
CA PRO A 131 -11.70 2.67 -6.35
C PRO A 131 -10.22 2.38 -6.63
N VAL A 132 -9.90 1.24 -7.26
CA VAL A 132 -8.53 0.91 -7.65
C VAL A 132 -8.06 1.82 -8.78
N TRP A 133 -8.94 2.07 -9.76
CA TRP A 133 -8.67 3.02 -10.84
C TRP A 133 -8.57 4.47 -10.37
N ALA A 134 -9.40 4.88 -9.39
CA ALA A 134 -9.30 6.20 -8.78
C ALA A 134 -7.93 6.41 -8.10
N LEU A 135 -7.46 5.39 -7.36
CA LEU A 135 -6.11 5.40 -6.79
C LEU A 135 -5.01 5.43 -7.86
N ALA A 136 -5.16 4.67 -8.94
CA ALA A 136 -4.19 4.69 -10.04
C ALA A 136 -4.07 6.08 -10.68
N VAL A 137 -5.19 6.79 -10.85
CA VAL A 137 -5.21 8.18 -11.34
C VAL A 137 -4.47 9.10 -10.38
N GLU A 138 -4.80 9.04 -9.09
CA GLU A 138 -4.21 9.91 -8.06
C GLU A 138 -2.70 9.69 -7.89
N LEU A 139 -2.25 8.44 -7.99
CA LEU A 139 -0.82 8.10 -8.00
C LEU A 139 -0.08 8.69 -9.20
N CYS A 140 -0.73 8.78 -10.36
CA CYS A 140 -0.11 9.31 -11.57
C CYS A 140 -0.07 10.84 -11.63
N LEU A 141 -0.75 11.54 -10.71
CA LEU A 141 -0.64 13.01 -10.67
C LEU A 141 0.80 13.45 -10.35
N PRO A 142 1.28 14.53 -10.98
CA PRO A 142 2.59 15.10 -10.68
C PRO A 142 2.75 15.42 -9.19
N ASP A 143 3.96 15.28 -8.68
CA ASP A 143 4.25 15.69 -7.32
C ASP A 143 4.20 17.22 -7.21
N ALA A 144 3.57 17.74 -6.14
CA ALA A 144 3.40 19.19 -5.95
C ALA A 144 4.73 19.98 -5.90
N SER A 145 5.84 19.29 -5.61
CA SER A 145 7.21 19.83 -5.60
C SER A 145 7.91 19.80 -6.96
N SER A 146 7.33 19.13 -7.96
CA SER A 146 7.88 19.04 -9.30
C SER A 146 7.43 20.24 -10.13
N HIS A 147 8.38 21.09 -10.54
CA HIS A 147 8.12 22.25 -11.41
C HIS A 147 7.78 21.86 -12.87
N VAL A 148 7.50 20.59 -13.13
CA VAL A 148 7.25 20.04 -14.46
C VAL A 148 5.97 19.20 -14.39
N ASP A 149 5.09 19.37 -15.37
CA ASP A 149 3.85 18.58 -15.57
C ASP A 149 4.14 17.11 -15.96
N GLN A 150 5.13 16.48 -15.33
CA GLN A 150 5.52 15.10 -15.57
C GLN A 150 4.86 14.17 -14.55
N VAL A 151 4.31 13.07 -15.05
CA VAL A 151 3.76 11.97 -14.25
C VAL A 151 4.81 11.47 -13.26
N SER A 152 4.41 11.23 -12.01
CA SER A 152 5.29 10.63 -11.01
C SER A 152 5.66 9.19 -11.42
N LEU A 153 6.94 8.92 -11.71
CA LEU A 153 7.39 7.56 -12.07
C LEU A 153 7.15 6.58 -10.92
N THR A 154 7.43 6.99 -9.68
CA THR A 154 7.13 6.22 -8.47
C THR A 154 5.63 5.92 -8.37
N GLY A 155 4.80 6.94 -8.64
CA GLY A 155 3.36 6.81 -8.67
C GLY A 155 2.87 5.83 -9.73
N ALA A 156 3.34 5.95 -10.97
CA ALA A 156 2.98 5.04 -12.05
C ALA A 156 3.42 3.59 -11.79
N TYR A 157 4.59 3.39 -11.18
CA TYR A 157 5.06 2.07 -10.73
C TYR A 157 4.10 1.44 -9.70
N LEU A 158 3.69 2.22 -8.70
CA LEU A 158 2.73 1.77 -7.69
C LEU A 158 1.32 1.53 -8.28
N ALA A 159 0.89 2.40 -9.19
CA ALA A 159 -0.39 2.27 -9.88
C ALA A 159 -0.45 0.98 -10.71
N ALA A 160 0.63 0.67 -11.44
CA ALA A 160 0.75 -0.58 -12.18
C ALA A 160 0.60 -1.80 -11.28
N GLN A 161 1.29 -1.81 -10.12
CA GLN A 161 1.19 -2.90 -9.18
C GLN A 161 -0.22 -3.03 -8.59
N ALA A 162 -0.82 -1.93 -8.12
CA ALA A 162 -2.17 -1.94 -7.55
C ALA A 162 -3.22 -2.44 -8.55
N LEU A 163 -3.14 -2.02 -9.82
CA LEU A 163 -4.03 -2.50 -10.87
C LEU A 163 -3.86 -3.99 -11.13
N LEU A 164 -2.62 -4.49 -11.19
CA LEU A 164 -2.32 -5.91 -11.43
C LEU A 164 -2.77 -6.82 -10.29
N GLU A 165 -2.85 -6.32 -9.07
CA GLU A 165 -3.23 -7.09 -7.89
C GLU A 165 -4.73 -6.97 -7.55
N SER A 166 -5.35 -5.83 -7.81
CA SER A 166 -6.70 -5.51 -7.30
C SER A 166 -7.75 -5.16 -8.36
N ALA A 167 -7.39 -4.88 -9.62
CA ALA A 167 -8.34 -4.48 -10.66
C ALA A 167 -8.72 -5.66 -11.59
N ASN A 168 -9.90 -5.59 -12.21
CA ASN A 168 -10.25 -6.46 -13.33
C ASN A 168 -9.64 -5.89 -14.62
N LEU A 169 -8.64 -6.60 -15.16
CA LEU A 169 -7.92 -6.19 -16.37
C LEU A 169 -8.39 -6.92 -17.63
N GLU A 170 -9.31 -7.89 -17.52
CA GLU A 170 -9.87 -8.59 -18.69
C GLU A 170 -10.75 -7.67 -19.54
N THR A 171 -11.42 -6.70 -18.91
CA THR A 171 -12.30 -5.75 -19.59
C THR A 171 -12.05 -4.32 -19.10
N ILE A 172 -11.10 -3.64 -19.75
CA ILE A 172 -10.72 -2.26 -19.40
C ILE A 172 -11.69 -1.27 -20.06
N LYS A 173 -12.41 -0.51 -19.23
CA LYS A 173 -13.39 0.51 -19.67
C LYS A 173 -12.68 1.65 -20.41
N PRO A 174 -13.29 2.27 -21.45
CA PRO A 174 -12.68 3.36 -22.22
C PRO A 174 -12.14 4.52 -21.38
N ARG A 175 -12.85 4.90 -20.31
CA ARG A 175 -12.43 5.95 -19.37
C ARG A 175 -11.08 5.71 -18.69
N ASN A 176 -10.65 4.44 -18.59
CA ASN A 176 -9.41 4.05 -17.90
C ASN A 176 -8.23 3.89 -18.88
N GLN A 177 -8.47 3.94 -20.19
CA GLN A 177 -7.45 3.71 -21.21
C GLN A 177 -6.36 4.77 -21.19
N GLN A 178 -6.73 6.04 -20.98
CA GLN A 178 -5.75 7.14 -20.90
C GLN A 178 -4.80 6.94 -19.71
N THR A 179 -5.34 6.61 -18.54
CA THR A 179 -4.54 6.30 -17.34
C THR A 179 -3.63 5.11 -17.58
N LEU A 180 -4.16 4.02 -18.16
CA LEU A 180 -3.38 2.83 -18.46
C LEU A 180 -2.21 3.13 -19.42
N ASN A 181 -2.45 3.90 -20.48
CA ASN A 181 -1.42 4.27 -21.44
C ASN A 181 -0.33 5.12 -20.76
N GLY A 182 -0.71 6.11 -19.95
CA GLY A 182 0.25 6.91 -19.18
C GLY A 182 1.09 6.07 -18.21
N ILE A 183 0.49 5.06 -17.58
CA ILE A 183 1.22 4.09 -16.75
C ILE A 183 2.21 3.29 -17.59
N LYS A 184 1.80 2.76 -18.75
CA LYS A 184 2.68 2.00 -19.65
C LYS A 184 3.87 2.81 -20.14
N ASP A 185 3.64 4.05 -20.55
CA ASP A 185 4.70 4.97 -20.99
C ASP A 185 5.69 5.24 -19.84
N SER A 186 5.18 5.44 -18.63
CA SER A 186 6.01 5.62 -17.44
C SER A 186 6.82 4.36 -17.09
N LEU A 187 6.25 3.16 -17.22
CA LEU A 187 6.98 1.90 -17.01
C LEU A 187 8.13 1.74 -18.02
N ILE A 188 7.92 2.13 -19.29
CA ILE A 188 9.01 2.15 -20.29
C ILE A 188 10.12 3.11 -19.86
N ASN A 189 9.75 4.32 -19.42
CA ASN A 189 10.72 5.32 -18.94
C ASN A 189 11.49 4.83 -17.71
N ILE A 190 10.84 4.11 -16.79
CA ILE A 190 11.49 3.49 -15.63
C ILE A 190 12.53 2.46 -16.07
N MET A 191 12.17 1.57 -17.00
CA MET A 191 13.08 0.53 -17.50
C MET A 191 14.33 1.12 -18.17
N GLN A 192 14.17 2.21 -18.92
CA GLN A 192 15.26 2.84 -19.68
C GLN A 192 16.11 3.80 -18.84
N GLY A 193 15.52 4.41 -17.81
CA GLY A 193 16.18 5.38 -16.95
C GLY A 193 16.97 4.75 -15.81
N SER A 194 17.53 5.61 -14.95
CA SER A 194 18.23 5.23 -13.71
C SER A 194 17.59 5.83 -12.46
N ALA A 195 16.36 6.36 -12.57
CA ALA A 195 15.65 7.02 -11.48
C ALA A 195 15.17 6.06 -10.38
N MET A 196 15.02 4.76 -10.71
CA MET A 196 14.63 3.71 -9.77
C MET A 196 15.72 2.62 -9.68
N PRO A 197 15.81 1.89 -8.57
CA PRO A 197 16.80 0.82 -8.43
C PRO A 197 16.57 -0.33 -9.42
N ALA A 198 17.62 -1.14 -9.64
CA ALA A 198 17.62 -2.15 -10.68
C ALA A 198 16.48 -3.19 -10.54
N ILE A 199 16.12 -3.55 -9.30
CA ILE A 199 15.06 -4.51 -9.01
C ILE A 199 13.69 -3.94 -9.43
N GLU A 200 13.42 -2.68 -9.12
CA GLU A 200 12.19 -1.98 -9.51
C GLU A 200 12.10 -1.79 -11.02
N ARG A 201 13.23 -1.52 -11.69
CA ARG A 201 13.26 -1.46 -13.17
C ARG A 201 12.95 -2.80 -13.81
N ALA A 202 13.47 -3.90 -13.26
CA ALA A 202 13.13 -5.24 -13.74
C ALA A 202 11.64 -5.55 -13.51
N LYS A 203 11.10 -5.22 -12.34
CA LYS A 203 9.66 -5.36 -12.05
C LYS A 203 8.79 -4.49 -12.95
N ALA A 204 9.22 -3.28 -13.32
CA ALA A 204 8.50 -2.44 -14.26
C ALA A 204 8.31 -3.12 -15.62
N GLY A 205 9.31 -3.89 -16.08
CA GLY A 205 9.20 -4.72 -17.28
C GLY A 205 8.17 -5.84 -17.15
N ASP A 206 8.14 -6.54 -16.00
CA ASP A 206 7.12 -7.56 -15.72
C ASP A 206 5.71 -6.96 -15.69
N TYR A 207 5.56 -5.81 -15.02
CA TYR A 207 4.29 -5.09 -14.97
C TYR A 207 3.82 -4.67 -16.36
N LEU A 208 4.73 -4.14 -17.19
CA LEU A 208 4.43 -3.73 -18.55
C LEU A 208 3.98 -4.91 -19.41
N ALA A 209 4.65 -6.06 -19.30
CA ALA A 209 4.28 -7.28 -20.01
C ALA A 209 2.86 -7.74 -19.64
N ARG A 210 2.51 -7.73 -18.34
CA ARG A 210 1.19 -8.14 -17.84
C ARG A 210 0.07 -7.14 -18.16
N LEU A 211 0.38 -5.85 -18.21
CA LEU A 211 -0.57 -4.80 -18.60
C LEU A 211 -0.74 -4.69 -20.14
N GLY A 212 0.14 -5.35 -20.90
CA GLY A 212 0.19 -5.33 -22.36
C GLY A 212 1.20 -4.31 -22.88
N ASP A 213 2.36 -4.81 -23.28
CA ASP A 213 3.48 -4.00 -23.78
C ASP A 213 3.16 -3.36 -25.14
N PRO A 214 3.23 -2.02 -25.28
CA PRO A 214 2.93 -1.36 -26.55
C PRO A 214 4.09 -1.40 -27.56
N ARG A 215 5.30 -1.83 -27.14
CA ARG A 215 6.50 -1.79 -27.97
C ARG A 215 6.48 -2.94 -28.97
N LYS A 216 6.27 -2.60 -30.25
CA LYS A 216 6.26 -3.60 -31.33
C LYS A 216 7.55 -4.40 -31.43
N SER A 217 8.70 -3.79 -31.15
CA SER A 217 9.99 -4.48 -31.14
C SER A 217 10.11 -5.59 -30.10
N VAL A 218 9.18 -5.67 -29.16
CA VAL A 218 9.10 -6.72 -28.13
C VAL A 218 7.96 -7.69 -28.41
N THR A 219 6.82 -7.20 -28.91
CA THR A 219 5.61 -8.01 -29.09
C THR A 219 5.44 -8.63 -30.47
N HIS A 220 6.19 -8.16 -31.47
CA HIS A 220 6.08 -8.57 -32.86
C HIS A 220 7.44 -8.99 -33.43
N ILE A 221 7.56 -10.25 -33.86
CA ILE A 221 8.81 -10.86 -34.34
C ILE A 221 9.41 -10.07 -35.50
N GLU A 222 8.58 -9.57 -36.41
CA GLU A 222 8.99 -8.79 -37.57
C GLU A 222 9.62 -7.42 -37.24
N HIS A 223 9.42 -6.93 -36.01
CA HIS A 223 10.00 -5.68 -35.52
C HIS A 223 11.12 -5.92 -34.50
N MET A 224 11.46 -7.17 -34.17
CA MET A 224 12.52 -7.48 -33.21
C MET A 224 13.90 -7.16 -33.80
N GLU A 225 14.67 -6.36 -33.07
CA GLU A 225 16.07 -6.08 -33.39
C GLU A 225 16.97 -7.12 -32.73
N PHE A 226 17.46 -8.06 -33.52
CA PHE A 226 18.44 -9.05 -33.05
C PHE A 226 19.85 -8.48 -33.16
N CYS A 227 20.59 -8.48 -32.06
CA CYS A 227 22.02 -8.20 -32.07
C CYS A 227 22.82 -9.50 -31.92
N PHE A 228 23.88 -9.64 -32.72
CA PHE A 228 24.81 -10.75 -32.55
C PHE A 228 25.69 -10.48 -31.32
N VAL A 229 25.57 -11.34 -30.31
CA VAL A 229 26.47 -11.34 -29.15
C VAL A 229 27.54 -12.42 -29.38
N PRO A 230 28.82 -12.04 -29.61
CA PRO A 230 29.88 -13.01 -29.88
C PRO A 230 30.12 -13.91 -28.67
N THR A 231 30.51 -15.15 -28.93
CA THR A 231 30.90 -16.11 -27.88
C THR A 231 32.09 -15.58 -27.08
N GLY A 232 32.04 -15.67 -25.75
CA GLY A 232 33.14 -15.24 -24.88
C GLY A 232 32.86 -15.48 -23.39
N PRO A 233 33.81 -15.13 -22.51
CA PRO A 233 33.61 -15.17 -21.07
C PRO A 233 32.46 -14.27 -20.64
N PHE A 234 31.61 -14.72 -19.73
CA PHE A 234 30.51 -13.94 -19.15
C PHE A 234 30.54 -14.02 -17.62
N PHE A 235 30.03 -12.98 -16.96
CA PHE A 235 29.84 -12.98 -15.51
C PHE A 235 28.54 -13.68 -15.18
N ASN A 236 28.61 -14.73 -14.36
CA ASN A 236 27.43 -15.27 -13.70
C ASN A 236 27.28 -14.54 -12.37
N GLY A 237 26.20 -13.78 -12.19
CA GLY A 237 25.96 -13.03 -10.95
C GLY A 237 25.94 -13.97 -9.74
N GLN A 238 26.73 -13.67 -8.72
CA GLN A 238 26.71 -14.36 -7.42
C GLN A 238 25.64 -13.77 -6.51
#